data_AF-A0A1Y4RYA1-F1
#
_entry.id   AF-A0A1Y4RYA1-F1
#
_cell.length_a   1.000
_cell.length_b   1.000
_cell.length_c   1.000
_cell.angle_alpha   90.00
_cell.angle_beta   90.00
_cell.angle_gamma   90.00
#
_symmetry.space_group_name_H-M   'P 1'
#
loop_
_entity.id
_entity.type
_entity.pdbx_description
1 polymer ?
#
loop_
_entity_poly.entity_id
_entity_poly.type
_entity_poly.pdbx_seq_one_letter_code
_entity_poly.pdbx_strand_id
1 'polypeptide(L)'
;MGYKVSFEEANKIFAKLQDEYEIWAPKRFVGRGRYSDTDMIKYDKVNTVEEIEYMEKSDFPAKEVLTPITESLFYFTEDEFIESKATSKKLLIFMRPCDIHAQHHQEKIYLSNGDFTDMYYKRMNEKVKIVMMECTTGWDTCFCVSMGTNKSEDYSMAVRFGEGELTLDVKDADFAPYFEGKEAADFTPDYVKENELKVTVPEIPNKDVLLKLKSHPMWKEYDKRCISCGACTIACSTCTCFTTTDIIYNENGSVGERKRTSASCQIKGFTDMAGGMSFRNTAGDRMRYKVLHKFHDYKARFKDYDMCVGCGRCIDRCPEYISIAATVEKMAKAIDEIVAEENK
;
A
#
# COMPACT_ATOMS: atom_id res chain seq x y z
N MET A 1 12.49 20.53 -13.30
CA MET A 1 12.20 21.49 -14.41
C MET A 1 10.77 21.23 -14.83
N GLY A 2 9.97 22.29 -14.96
CA GLY A 2 8.56 22.16 -15.31
C GLY A 2 8.33 22.15 -16.82
N TYR A 3 7.43 21.29 -17.28
CA TYR A 3 7.04 21.16 -18.68
C TYR A 3 5.53 21.05 -18.83
N LYS A 4 5.03 21.51 -19.97
CA LYS A 4 3.65 21.31 -20.40
C LYS A 4 3.65 20.53 -21.71
N VAL A 5 2.85 19.48 -21.78
CA VAL A 5 2.73 18.62 -22.95
C VAL A 5 1.27 18.24 -23.19
N SER A 6 0.86 18.19 -24.46
CA SER A 6 -0.43 17.59 -24.82
C SER A 6 -0.41 16.07 -24.60
N PHE A 7 -1.58 15.43 -24.52
CA PHE A 7 -1.66 13.96 -24.43
C PHE A 7 -1.01 13.27 -25.63
N GLU A 8 -1.12 13.84 -26.84
CA GLU A 8 -0.45 13.29 -28.03
C GLU A 8 1.08 13.28 -27.86
N GLU A 9 1.65 14.35 -27.31
CA GLU A 9 3.08 14.44 -27.03
C GLU A 9 3.51 13.53 -25.88
N ALA A 10 2.71 13.45 -24.82
CA ALA A 10 2.94 12.56 -23.70
C ALA A 10 2.93 11.09 -24.15
N ASN A 11 2.02 10.71 -25.05
CA ASN A 11 1.96 9.36 -25.62
C ASN A 11 3.21 9.06 -26.47
N LYS A 12 3.75 10.05 -27.21
CA LYS A 12 5.05 9.91 -27.90
C LYS A 12 6.21 9.75 -26.92
N ILE A 13 6.16 10.41 -25.76
CA ILE A 13 7.15 10.26 -24.69
C ILE A 13 7.04 8.86 -24.05
N PHE A 14 5.83 8.40 -23.76
CA PHE A 14 5.57 7.06 -23.21
C PHE A 14 6.13 5.99 -24.14
N ALA A 15 5.85 6.07 -25.44
CA ALA A 15 6.37 5.13 -26.42
C ALA A 15 7.90 4.99 -26.39
N LYS A 16 8.63 6.10 -26.16
CA LYS A 16 10.09 6.07 -26.00
C LYS A 16 10.51 5.49 -24.64
N LEU A 17 9.84 5.89 -23.56
CA LEU A 17 10.12 5.39 -22.21
C LEU A 17 9.91 3.87 -22.11
N GLN A 18 8.96 3.33 -22.88
CA GLN A 18 8.64 1.91 -22.89
C GLN A 18 9.77 1.00 -23.40
N ASP A 19 10.80 1.54 -24.06
CA ASP A 19 12.00 0.79 -24.43
C ASP A 19 12.75 0.27 -23.19
N GLU A 20 12.79 1.08 -22.12
CA GLU A 20 13.53 0.78 -20.89
C GLU A 20 12.61 0.46 -19.69
N TYR A 21 11.44 1.10 -19.63
CA TYR A 21 10.52 1.03 -18.50
C TYR A 21 9.24 0.26 -18.83
N GLU A 22 8.70 -0.44 -17.85
CA GLU A 22 7.27 -0.73 -17.80
C GLU A 22 6.56 0.41 -17.07
N ILE A 23 5.56 1.00 -17.72
CA ILE A 23 4.80 2.10 -17.14
C ILE A 23 3.58 1.51 -16.44
N TRP A 24 3.48 1.75 -15.14
CA TRP A 24 2.41 1.25 -14.27
C TRP A 24 1.65 2.41 -13.66
N ALA A 25 0.33 2.35 -13.71
CA ALA A 25 -0.54 3.37 -13.16
C ALA A 25 -1.88 2.76 -12.73
N PRO A 26 -2.70 3.45 -11.92
CA PRO A 26 -4.09 3.04 -11.75
C PRO A 26 -4.78 3.00 -13.11
N LYS A 27 -5.46 1.90 -13.42
CA LYS A 27 -6.18 1.67 -14.66
C LYS A 27 -7.57 1.17 -14.35
N ARG A 28 -8.56 1.67 -15.09
CA ARG A 28 -9.96 1.27 -14.97
C ARG A 28 -10.25 -0.01 -15.75
N PHE A 29 -10.87 -0.97 -15.09
CA PHE A 29 -11.34 -2.23 -15.65
C PHE A 29 -12.87 -2.25 -15.65
N VAL A 30 -13.44 -1.96 -16.82
CA VAL A 30 -14.89 -1.81 -16.99
C VAL A 30 -15.62 -3.12 -16.66
N GLY A 31 -16.67 -3.03 -15.82
CA GLY A 31 -17.51 -4.18 -15.44
C GLY A 31 -16.81 -5.27 -14.62
N ARG A 32 -15.61 -4.99 -14.08
CA ARG A 32 -14.85 -5.92 -13.22
C ARG A 32 -14.88 -5.54 -11.74
N GLY A 33 -15.80 -4.64 -11.37
CA GLY A 33 -16.02 -4.19 -10.01
C GLY A 33 -16.71 -5.22 -9.12
N ARG A 34 -16.99 -4.80 -7.88
CA ARG A 34 -17.61 -5.65 -6.85
C ARG A 34 -19.07 -5.96 -7.16
N TYR A 35 -19.81 -4.99 -7.69
CA TYR A 35 -21.21 -5.16 -8.08
C TYR A 35 -21.30 -5.32 -9.59
N SER A 36 -22.38 -5.94 -10.07
CA SER A 36 -22.70 -5.97 -11.50
C SER A 36 -22.64 -4.54 -12.07
N ASP A 37 -22.00 -4.41 -13.23
CA ASP A 37 -21.85 -3.14 -13.97
C ASP A 37 -21.09 -2.03 -13.22
N THR A 38 -20.32 -2.39 -12.19
CA THR A 38 -19.33 -1.48 -11.59
C THR A 38 -17.93 -1.76 -12.10
N ASP A 39 -17.10 -0.74 -12.08
CA ASP A 39 -15.70 -0.84 -12.50
C ASP A 39 -14.79 -1.21 -11.33
N MET A 40 -13.57 -1.63 -11.67
CA MET A 40 -12.49 -1.81 -10.71
C MET A 40 -11.28 -1.00 -11.17
N ILE A 41 -10.65 -0.29 -10.24
CA ILE A 41 -9.46 0.51 -10.51
C ILE A 41 -8.28 -0.11 -9.78
N LYS A 42 -7.32 -0.68 -10.51
CA LYS A 42 -6.10 -1.28 -9.93
C LYS A 42 -4.89 -0.84 -10.72
N TYR A 43 -3.71 -1.00 -10.13
CA TYR A 43 -2.47 -0.75 -10.86
C TYR A 43 -2.27 -1.83 -11.92
N ASP A 44 -2.05 -1.42 -13.16
CA ASP A 44 -1.69 -2.29 -14.28
C ASP A 44 -0.78 -1.54 -15.26
N LYS A 45 -0.25 -2.25 -16.26
CA LYS A 45 0.54 -1.64 -17.33
C LYS A 45 -0.34 -0.72 -18.19
N VAL A 46 0.19 0.46 -18.48
CA VAL A 46 -0.41 1.46 -19.37
C VAL A 46 0.55 1.77 -20.52
N ASN A 47 0.00 2.07 -21.69
CA ASN A 47 0.76 2.46 -22.88
C ASN A 47 0.48 3.92 -23.26
N THR A 48 -0.69 4.43 -22.89
CA THR A 48 -1.07 5.82 -23.16
C THR A 48 -1.57 6.51 -21.89
N VAL A 49 -1.58 7.84 -21.90
CA VAL A 49 -2.04 8.68 -20.78
C VAL A 49 -3.52 8.46 -20.49
N GLU A 50 -4.33 8.21 -21.53
CA GLU A 50 -5.77 8.00 -21.42
C GLU A 50 -6.14 6.72 -20.67
N GLU A 51 -5.22 5.76 -20.55
CA GLU A 51 -5.42 4.55 -19.74
C GLU A 51 -5.26 4.81 -18.23
N ILE A 52 -4.68 5.95 -17.85
CA ILE A 52 -4.40 6.29 -16.45
C ILE A 52 -5.66 6.87 -15.81
N GLU A 53 -6.11 6.20 -14.74
CA GLU A 53 -7.17 6.68 -13.87
C GLU A 53 -6.60 7.56 -12.75
N TYR A 54 -6.77 8.87 -12.89
CA TYR A 54 -6.27 9.87 -11.94
C TYR A 54 -7.38 10.62 -11.19
N MET A 55 -8.64 10.48 -11.61
CA MET A 55 -9.79 11.18 -11.03
C MET A 55 -10.39 10.43 -9.86
N GLU A 56 -10.35 9.09 -9.91
CA GLU A 56 -10.82 8.23 -8.84
C GLU A 56 -9.66 7.59 -8.06
N LYS A 57 -9.99 7.14 -6.85
CA LYS A 57 -9.04 6.42 -6.01
C LYS A 57 -8.97 4.98 -6.46
N SER A 58 -7.74 4.46 -6.60
CA SER A 58 -7.57 3.04 -6.91
C SER A 58 -8.07 2.18 -5.75
N ASP A 59 -8.73 1.10 -6.11
CA ASP A 59 -9.19 0.08 -5.18
C ASP A 59 -8.04 -0.71 -4.54
N PHE A 60 -7.01 -0.98 -5.35
CA PHE A 60 -5.83 -1.72 -4.96
C PHE A 60 -4.60 -0.83 -5.02
N PRO A 61 -3.67 -1.00 -4.06
CA PRO A 61 -2.52 -0.12 -3.92
C PRO A 61 -1.41 -0.40 -4.93
N ALA A 62 -0.54 0.58 -5.14
CA ALA A 62 0.63 0.47 -6.02
C ALA A 62 1.60 -0.67 -5.63
N LYS A 63 1.57 -1.11 -4.36
CA LYS A 63 2.45 -2.17 -3.85
C LYS A 63 2.38 -3.46 -4.66
N GLU A 64 1.24 -3.76 -5.29
CA GLU A 64 1.06 -5.00 -6.05
C GLU A 64 1.98 -5.08 -7.27
N VAL A 65 2.58 -3.96 -7.69
CA VAL A 65 3.60 -3.91 -8.74
C VAL A 65 4.94 -4.47 -8.23
N LEU A 66 5.34 -4.17 -6.99
CA LEU A 66 6.59 -4.66 -6.40
C LEU A 66 6.42 -6.01 -5.70
N THR A 67 5.28 -6.20 -5.04
CA THR A 67 4.92 -7.41 -4.31
C THR A 67 3.61 -7.95 -4.87
N PRO A 68 3.67 -8.69 -6.00
CA PRO A 68 2.47 -9.26 -6.61
C PRO A 68 1.77 -10.23 -5.66
N ILE A 69 0.49 -10.49 -5.93
CA ILE A 69 -0.33 -11.39 -5.08
C ILE A 69 0.34 -12.74 -4.89
N THR A 70 1.01 -13.26 -5.93
CA THR A 70 1.84 -14.46 -5.85
C THR A 70 3.18 -14.21 -6.54
N GLU A 71 4.26 -14.57 -5.87
CA GLU A 71 5.64 -14.43 -6.33
C GLU A 71 6.37 -15.75 -6.15
N SER A 72 6.98 -16.27 -7.22
CA SER A 72 7.90 -17.42 -7.10
C SER A 72 9.23 -16.95 -6.52
N LEU A 73 9.67 -17.56 -5.43
CA LEU A 73 10.94 -17.23 -4.77
C LEU A 73 12.07 -18.04 -5.40
N PHE A 74 11.95 -19.36 -5.42
CA PHE A 74 12.93 -20.23 -6.04
C PHE A 74 12.28 -21.51 -6.55
N TYR A 75 12.94 -22.12 -7.52
CA TYR A 75 12.64 -23.44 -8.05
C TYR A 75 13.62 -24.42 -7.42
N PHE A 76 13.15 -25.61 -7.03
CA PHE A 76 13.99 -26.62 -6.40
C PHE A 76 13.84 -27.97 -7.10
N THR A 77 14.93 -28.72 -7.08
CA THR A 77 15.04 -30.14 -7.41
C THR A 77 15.55 -30.89 -6.17
N GLU A 78 15.78 -32.19 -6.30
CA GLU A 78 16.25 -33.05 -5.19
C GLU A 78 17.44 -32.45 -4.43
N ASP A 79 18.46 -32.02 -5.16
CA ASP A 79 19.75 -31.62 -4.59
C ASP A 79 20.07 -30.12 -4.75
N GLU A 80 19.31 -29.38 -5.57
CA GLU A 80 19.64 -28.00 -5.95
C GLU A 80 18.42 -27.07 -5.89
N PHE A 81 18.68 -25.76 -5.79
CA PHE A 81 17.67 -24.73 -6.01
C PHE A 81 18.21 -23.59 -6.85
N ILE A 82 17.33 -22.94 -7.60
CA ILE A 82 17.61 -21.78 -8.43
C ILE A 82 16.62 -20.68 -8.05
N GLU A 83 17.16 -19.54 -7.63
CA GLU A 83 16.34 -18.37 -7.32
C GLU A 83 15.61 -17.83 -8.56
N SER A 84 14.40 -17.33 -8.35
CA SER A 84 13.64 -16.68 -9.41
C SER A 84 14.40 -15.46 -9.91
N LYS A 85 14.20 -15.08 -11.17
CA LYS A 85 14.83 -13.89 -11.75
C LYS A 85 13.83 -12.75 -11.77
N ALA A 86 14.29 -11.54 -11.44
CA ALA A 86 13.50 -10.34 -11.69
C ALA A 86 13.44 -10.04 -13.20
N THR A 87 12.38 -9.37 -13.65
CA THR A 87 12.24 -8.90 -15.05
C THR A 87 13.38 -7.96 -15.44
N SER A 88 13.75 -7.88 -16.71
CA SER A 88 14.87 -7.01 -17.13
C SER A 88 14.53 -5.52 -17.15
N LYS A 89 13.26 -5.16 -17.40
CA LYS A 89 12.83 -3.76 -17.50
C LYS A 89 12.78 -3.06 -16.14
N LYS A 90 13.07 -1.75 -16.16
CA LYS A 90 12.83 -0.85 -15.02
C LYS A 90 11.33 -0.59 -14.86
N LEU A 91 10.91 -0.05 -13.73
CA LEU A 91 9.50 0.24 -13.44
C LEU A 91 9.32 1.75 -13.32
N LEU A 92 8.42 2.34 -14.10
CA LEU A 92 7.99 3.73 -13.94
C LEU A 92 6.56 3.72 -13.38
N ILE A 93 6.39 4.07 -12.11
CA ILE A 93 5.12 3.87 -11.41
C ILE A 93 4.48 5.21 -11.03
N PHE A 94 3.26 5.43 -11.50
CA PHE A 94 2.45 6.60 -11.18
C PHE A 94 1.79 6.43 -9.81
N MET A 95 2.27 7.13 -8.78
CA MET A 95 1.82 6.98 -7.40
C MET A 95 1.25 8.28 -6.83
N ARG A 96 0.23 8.19 -5.97
CA ARG A 96 -0.17 9.33 -5.13
C ARG A 96 0.82 9.49 -3.96
N PRO A 97 0.95 10.67 -3.34
CA PRO A 97 1.86 10.89 -2.22
C PRO A 97 1.75 9.84 -1.11
N CYS A 98 0.52 9.46 -0.74
CA CYS A 98 0.29 8.45 0.30
C CYS A 98 0.71 7.03 -0.11
N ASP A 99 0.75 6.71 -1.40
CA ASP A 99 1.31 5.44 -1.91
C ASP A 99 2.85 5.46 -1.89
N ILE A 100 3.48 6.61 -2.12
CA ILE A 100 4.95 6.79 -1.98
C ILE A 100 5.37 6.54 -0.53
N HIS A 101 4.71 7.20 0.43
CA HIS A 101 4.91 6.92 1.86
C HIS A 101 4.67 5.45 2.19
N ALA A 102 3.65 4.84 1.60
CA ALA A 102 3.37 3.43 1.82
C ALA A 102 4.49 2.52 1.30
N GLN A 103 5.17 2.88 0.20
CA GLN A 103 6.35 2.17 -0.26
C GLN A 103 7.49 2.27 0.76
N HIS A 104 7.78 3.45 1.30
CA HIS A 104 8.80 3.60 2.37
C HIS A 104 8.46 2.79 3.63
N HIS A 105 7.18 2.69 3.97
CA HIS A 105 6.75 1.86 5.09
C HIS A 105 7.01 0.37 4.81
N GLN A 106 6.81 -0.07 3.57
CA GLN A 106 7.12 -1.44 3.16
C GLN A 106 8.63 -1.69 3.09
N GLU A 107 9.42 -0.72 2.62
CA GLU A 107 10.89 -0.79 2.62
C GLU A 107 11.43 -1.05 4.02
N LYS A 108 10.93 -0.35 5.06
CA LYS A 108 11.33 -0.64 6.45
C LYS A 108 10.99 -2.07 6.88
N ILE A 109 9.86 -2.63 6.44
CA ILE A 109 9.47 -4.00 6.76
C ILE A 109 10.33 -5.04 6.02
N TYR A 110 10.60 -4.83 4.74
CA TYR A 110 11.30 -5.82 3.92
C TYR A 110 12.83 -5.71 4.00
N LEU A 111 13.36 -4.51 4.21
CA LEU A 111 14.79 -4.24 4.11
C LEU A 111 15.48 -4.06 5.48
N SER A 112 14.74 -3.61 6.49
CA SER A 112 15.31 -3.14 7.77
C SER A 112 14.65 -3.74 9.02
N ASN A 113 13.82 -4.77 8.86
CA ASN A 113 13.05 -5.34 9.96
C ASN A 113 13.74 -6.54 10.59
N GLY A 114 14.73 -6.28 11.44
CA GLY A 114 15.64 -7.30 11.96
C GLY A 114 16.88 -7.43 11.08
N ASP A 115 17.58 -8.56 11.16
CA ASP A 115 18.91 -8.73 10.56
C ASP A 115 18.88 -9.33 9.15
N PHE A 116 17.72 -9.30 8.48
CA PHE A 116 17.53 -9.88 7.15
C PHE A 116 16.92 -8.87 6.19
N THR A 117 17.51 -8.80 4.99
CA THR A 117 17.01 -8.02 3.86
C THR A 117 16.33 -8.96 2.86
N ASP A 118 15.05 -8.72 2.59
CA ASP A 118 14.31 -9.44 1.55
C ASP A 118 14.85 -9.04 0.17
N MET A 119 15.68 -9.93 -0.40
CA MET A 119 16.32 -9.74 -1.70
C MET A 119 15.33 -9.67 -2.87
N TYR A 120 14.18 -10.34 -2.75
CA TYR A 120 13.13 -10.35 -3.78
C TYR A 120 12.45 -8.99 -3.87
N TYR A 121 12.16 -8.40 -2.71
CA TYR A 121 11.69 -7.02 -2.64
C TYR A 121 12.78 -6.03 -3.08
N LYS A 122 14.00 -6.15 -2.53
CA LYS A 122 15.11 -5.21 -2.80
C LYS A 122 15.39 -5.02 -4.29
N ARG A 123 15.57 -6.12 -5.03
CA ARG A 123 15.87 -6.08 -6.47
C ARG A 123 14.76 -5.47 -7.32
N MET A 124 13.51 -5.53 -6.86
CA MET A 124 12.36 -4.89 -7.52
C MET A 124 12.31 -3.41 -7.15
N ASN A 125 12.53 -3.08 -5.87
CA ASN A 125 12.55 -1.71 -5.37
C ASN A 125 13.64 -0.86 -6.06
N GLU A 126 14.83 -1.42 -6.28
CA GLU A 126 15.96 -0.76 -6.98
C GLU A 126 15.65 -0.40 -8.45
N LYS A 127 14.58 -0.95 -9.03
CA LYS A 127 14.15 -0.68 -10.41
C LYS A 127 13.09 0.40 -10.51
N VAL A 128 12.55 0.86 -9.39
CA VAL A 128 11.43 1.79 -9.36
C VAL A 128 11.90 3.21 -9.58
N LYS A 129 11.28 3.88 -10.54
CA LYS A 129 11.24 5.34 -10.69
C LYS A 129 9.79 5.77 -10.47
N ILE A 130 9.59 6.81 -9.69
CA ILE A 130 8.25 7.24 -9.26
C ILE A 130 7.83 8.46 -10.06
N VAL A 131 6.61 8.43 -10.59
CA VAL A 131 5.89 9.61 -11.09
C VAL A 131 4.80 9.96 -10.09
N MET A 132 5.01 11.02 -9.31
CA MET A 132 4.03 11.45 -8.32
C MET A 132 2.83 12.09 -9.01
N MET A 133 1.65 11.50 -8.86
CA MET A 133 0.39 12.10 -9.28
C MET A 133 -0.06 13.12 -8.22
N GLU A 134 -0.27 14.35 -8.67
CA GLU A 134 -0.81 15.41 -7.82
C GLU A 134 -2.18 15.02 -7.24
N CYS A 135 -2.42 15.37 -5.98
CA CYS A 135 -3.66 15.08 -5.28
C CYS A 135 -4.05 16.26 -4.37
N THR A 136 -5.05 17.03 -4.78
CA THR A 136 -5.44 18.30 -4.14
C THR A 136 -6.71 18.23 -3.29
N THR A 137 -7.64 17.31 -3.59
CA THR A 137 -8.94 17.20 -2.91
C THR A 137 -9.04 15.99 -1.99
N GLY A 138 -8.58 14.82 -2.45
CA GLY A 138 -8.79 13.55 -1.75
C GLY A 138 -10.24 13.04 -1.88
N TRP A 139 -10.61 12.09 -1.03
CA TRP A 139 -11.96 11.47 -0.95
C TRP A 139 -12.45 11.42 0.50
N ASP A 140 -13.75 11.23 0.66
CA ASP A 140 -14.49 11.13 1.94
C ASP A 140 -13.86 10.16 2.96
N THR A 141 -13.23 9.06 2.51
CA THR A 141 -12.62 8.06 3.41
C THR A 141 -11.12 8.25 3.66
N CYS A 142 -10.45 9.17 2.98
CA CYS A 142 -9.02 9.41 3.20
C CYS A 142 -8.78 10.42 4.33
N PHE A 143 -7.67 10.24 5.03
CA PHE A 143 -7.21 11.07 6.16
C PHE A 143 -5.67 11.18 6.15
N CYS A 144 -5.07 11.22 4.97
CA CYS A 144 -3.61 11.26 4.80
C CYS A 144 -2.97 12.52 5.40
N VAL A 145 -3.70 13.64 5.50
CA VAL A 145 -3.26 14.86 6.18
C VAL A 145 -3.10 14.61 7.68
N SER A 146 -4.06 13.92 8.32
CA SER A 146 -3.95 13.51 9.73
C SER A 146 -2.75 12.62 10.00
N MET A 147 -2.32 11.84 9.00
CA MET A 147 -1.14 10.98 9.09
C MET A 147 0.15 11.67 8.64
N GLY A 148 0.11 12.90 8.12
CA GLY A 148 1.27 13.60 7.58
C GLY A 148 1.85 13.00 6.28
N THR A 149 1.06 12.24 5.54
CA THR A 149 1.49 11.47 4.33
C THR A 149 0.83 11.96 3.04
N ASN A 150 0.25 13.16 3.08
CA ASN A 150 -0.43 13.83 1.97
C ASN A 150 0.52 14.47 0.94
N LYS A 151 1.81 14.60 1.25
CA LYS A 151 2.84 15.22 0.41
C LYS A 151 4.08 14.33 0.34
N SER A 152 4.81 14.35 -0.76
CA SER A 152 6.09 13.65 -0.89
C SER A 152 7.02 14.44 -1.78
N GLU A 153 8.31 14.43 -1.45
CA GLU A 153 9.36 15.00 -2.30
C GLU A 153 10.21 13.91 -2.99
N ASP A 154 9.98 12.64 -2.62
CA ASP A 154 10.72 11.48 -3.14
C ASP A 154 10.05 10.94 -4.41
N TYR A 155 10.35 11.61 -5.52
CA TYR A 155 9.86 11.24 -6.83
C TYR A 155 10.85 11.66 -7.92
N SER A 156 10.86 10.94 -9.03
CA SER A 156 11.65 11.30 -10.22
C SER A 156 10.96 12.37 -11.06
N MET A 157 9.63 12.27 -11.16
CA MET A 157 8.77 13.25 -11.81
C MET A 157 7.50 13.46 -10.99
N ALA A 158 6.86 14.62 -11.11
CA ALA A 158 5.50 14.84 -10.64
C ALA A 158 4.62 15.26 -11.82
N VAL A 159 3.32 14.98 -11.75
CA VAL A 159 2.37 15.26 -12.83
C VAL A 159 1.05 15.80 -12.27
N ARG A 160 0.55 16.85 -12.91
CA ARG A 160 -0.84 17.32 -12.84
C ARG A 160 -1.51 16.98 -14.16
N PHE A 161 -2.68 16.34 -14.06
CA PHE A 161 -3.51 16.04 -15.22
C PHE A 161 -4.49 17.18 -15.47
N GLY A 162 -4.48 17.73 -16.69
CA GLY A 162 -5.44 18.73 -17.18
C GLY A 162 -6.36 18.17 -18.26
N GLU A 163 -7.09 19.05 -18.93
CA GLU A 163 -7.97 18.69 -20.05
C GLU A 163 -7.15 18.49 -21.33
N GLY A 164 -6.75 17.25 -21.63
CA GLY A 164 -5.99 16.89 -22.83
C GLY A 164 -4.50 17.27 -22.78
N GLU A 165 -4.02 17.70 -21.60
CA GLU A 165 -2.64 18.11 -21.36
C GLU A 165 -2.14 17.63 -19.99
N LEU A 166 -0.82 17.48 -19.87
CA LEU A 166 -0.11 17.21 -18.62
C LEU A 166 0.84 18.35 -18.33
N THR A 167 0.88 18.74 -17.06
CA THR A 167 1.94 19.59 -16.52
C THR A 167 2.84 18.74 -15.64
N LEU A 168 4.13 18.69 -15.93
CA LEU A 168 5.09 17.83 -15.23
C LEU A 168 6.20 18.64 -14.57
N ASP A 169 6.68 18.18 -13.43
CA ASP A 169 7.97 18.59 -12.84
C ASP A 169 8.91 17.41 -12.95
N VAL A 170 10.00 17.58 -13.70
CA VAL A 170 11.03 16.57 -13.91
C VAL A 170 12.21 16.89 -13.02
N LYS A 171 12.37 16.13 -11.93
CA LYS A 171 13.48 16.27 -10.97
C LYS A 171 14.69 15.44 -11.38
N ASP A 172 14.43 14.25 -11.88
CA ASP A 172 15.45 13.27 -12.22
C ASP A 172 16.01 13.52 -13.63
N ALA A 173 17.33 13.75 -13.70
CA ALA A 173 18.03 14.13 -14.91
C ALA A 173 17.96 13.07 -16.02
N ASP A 174 17.76 11.79 -15.65
CA ASP A 174 17.59 10.70 -16.62
C ASP A 174 16.36 10.90 -17.52
N PHE A 175 15.35 11.65 -17.05
CA PHE A 175 14.12 11.92 -17.80
C PHE A 175 14.17 13.22 -18.61
N ALA A 176 15.09 14.14 -18.32
CA ALA A 176 15.16 15.44 -19.00
C ALA A 176 15.23 15.34 -20.54
N PRO A 177 15.99 14.40 -21.15
CA PRO A 177 16.06 14.27 -22.61
C PRO A 177 14.73 13.98 -23.30
N TYR A 178 13.76 13.37 -22.59
CA TYR A 178 12.45 13.07 -23.16
C TYR A 178 11.58 14.31 -23.35
N PHE A 179 11.90 15.41 -22.67
CA PHE A 179 11.14 16.67 -22.68
C PHE A 179 11.87 17.80 -23.41
N GLU A 180 12.97 17.51 -24.12
CA GLU A 180 13.66 18.50 -24.95
C GLU A 180 12.73 19.07 -26.05
N GLY A 181 12.72 20.39 -26.18
CA GLY A 181 11.85 21.09 -27.13
C GLY A 181 10.38 21.15 -26.74
N LYS A 182 10.01 20.72 -25.53
CA LYS A 182 8.66 20.89 -24.97
C LYS A 182 8.48 22.26 -24.34
N GLU A 183 7.22 22.68 -24.23
CA GLU A 183 6.87 23.96 -23.59
C GLU A 183 7.32 23.93 -22.13
N ALA A 184 8.12 24.91 -21.73
CA ALA A 184 8.50 25.09 -20.34
C ALA A 184 7.30 25.62 -19.54
N ALA A 185 7.09 25.08 -18.35
CA ALA A 185 6.03 25.51 -17.45
C ALA A 185 6.58 25.79 -16.06
N ASP A 186 5.99 26.74 -15.35
CA ASP A 186 6.19 26.86 -13.91
C ASP A 186 5.21 25.93 -13.21
N PHE A 187 5.73 24.85 -12.65
CA PHE A 187 4.93 23.84 -11.99
C PHE A 187 5.58 23.39 -10.69
N THR A 188 4.84 23.60 -9.60
CA THR A 188 5.09 23.01 -8.31
C THR A 188 3.84 22.20 -7.92
N PRO A 189 3.98 20.92 -7.55
CA PRO A 189 2.84 20.12 -7.13
C PRO A 189 2.11 20.76 -5.93
N ASP A 190 0.79 20.83 -6.01
CA ASP A 190 -0.05 21.17 -4.87
C ASP A 190 -0.53 19.90 -4.16
N TYR A 191 -0.84 20.04 -2.89
CA TYR A 191 -1.20 18.92 -2.03
C TYR A 191 -2.49 19.21 -1.28
N VAL A 192 -3.25 18.16 -1.00
CA VAL A 192 -4.42 18.25 -0.13
C VAL A 192 -4.02 18.83 1.23
N LYS A 193 -4.65 19.93 1.63
CA LYS A 193 -4.35 20.67 2.86
C LYS A 193 -5.20 20.20 4.04
N GLU A 194 -6.38 19.67 3.74
CA GLU A 194 -7.35 19.20 4.72
C GLU A 194 -8.17 18.05 4.12
N ASN A 195 -8.42 17.00 4.89
CA ASN A 195 -9.35 15.94 4.50
C ASN A 195 -10.69 16.13 5.21
N GLU A 196 -11.78 15.66 4.59
CA GLU A 196 -13.12 15.62 5.21
C GLU A 196 -13.11 14.78 6.49
N LEU A 197 -12.51 13.58 6.41
CA LEU A 197 -12.31 12.70 7.55
C LEU A 197 -11.02 13.07 8.29
N LYS A 198 -11.14 13.34 9.59
CA LYS A 198 -10.02 13.68 10.47
C LYS A 198 -9.83 12.59 11.51
N VAL A 199 -8.58 12.22 11.74
CA VAL A 199 -8.20 11.25 12.75
C VAL A 199 -7.15 11.86 13.66
N THR A 200 -7.33 11.72 14.97
CA THR A 200 -6.27 11.97 15.95
C THR A 200 -5.79 10.62 16.46
N VAL A 201 -4.51 10.31 16.22
CA VAL A 201 -3.90 9.09 16.74
C VAL A 201 -3.63 9.30 18.23
N PRO A 202 -4.24 8.51 19.13
CA PRO A 202 -4.00 8.66 20.56
C PRO A 202 -2.62 8.11 20.91
N GLU A 203 -1.93 8.78 21.83
CA GLU A 203 -0.70 8.26 22.43
C GLU A 203 -1.04 7.26 23.54
N ILE A 204 -0.31 6.15 23.58
CA ILE A 204 -0.45 5.14 24.64
C ILE A 204 0.64 5.41 25.68
N PRO A 205 0.29 5.91 26.89
CA PRO A 205 1.26 6.55 27.78
C PRO A 205 2.28 5.57 28.37
N ASN A 206 1.88 4.33 28.64
CA ASN A 206 2.74 3.34 29.26
C ASN A 206 2.29 1.89 28.92
N LYS A 207 3.11 0.92 29.34
CA LYS A 207 2.88 -0.51 29.09
C LYS A 207 1.63 -1.04 29.78
N ASP A 208 1.27 -0.52 30.95
CA ASP A 208 0.12 -0.99 31.72
C ASP A 208 -1.19 -0.59 31.04
N VAL A 209 -1.28 0.65 30.56
CA VAL A 209 -2.39 1.12 29.72
C VAL A 209 -2.48 0.30 28.43
N LEU A 210 -1.35 -0.01 27.78
CA LEU A 210 -1.35 -0.89 26.60
C LEU A 210 -1.89 -2.30 26.91
N LEU A 211 -1.54 -2.89 28.05
CA LEU A 211 -2.00 -4.22 28.46
C LEU A 211 -3.50 -4.24 28.77
N LYS A 212 -4.00 -3.19 29.46
CA LYS A 212 -5.43 -3.00 29.72
C LYS A 212 -6.20 -2.76 28.41
N LEU A 213 -5.68 -1.90 27.54
CA LEU A 213 -6.26 -1.63 26.22
C LEU A 213 -6.35 -2.90 25.38
N LYS A 214 -5.33 -3.76 25.42
CA LYS A 214 -5.32 -5.05 24.73
C LYS A 214 -6.43 -6.00 25.17
N SER A 215 -6.94 -5.83 26.39
CA SER A 215 -8.02 -6.64 26.97
C SER A 215 -9.36 -5.89 27.02
N HIS A 216 -9.40 -4.65 26.55
CA HIS A 216 -10.57 -3.78 26.64
C HIS A 216 -11.77 -4.35 25.86
N PRO A 217 -13.01 -4.30 26.42
CA PRO A 217 -14.18 -4.89 25.79
C PRO A 217 -14.55 -4.26 24.44
N MET A 218 -14.05 -3.08 24.10
CA MET A 218 -14.31 -2.46 22.78
C MET A 218 -14.00 -3.41 21.62
N TRP A 219 -12.98 -4.27 21.74
CA TRP A 219 -12.57 -5.16 20.65
C TRP A 219 -13.61 -6.25 20.37
N LYS A 220 -14.44 -6.61 21.36
CA LYS A 220 -15.48 -7.64 21.23
C LYS A 220 -16.62 -7.23 20.31
N GLU A 221 -16.76 -5.93 20.00
CA GLU A 221 -17.77 -5.49 19.01
C GLU A 221 -17.49 -6.08 17.62
N TYR A 222 -16.21 -6.24 17.27
CA TYR A 222 -15.80 -6.75 15.97
C TYR A 222 -16.03 -8.25 15.84
N ASP A 223 -16.18 -9.00 16.93
CA ASP A 223 -16.57 -10.42 16.89
C ASP A 223 -17.96 -10.61 16.29
N LYS A 224 -18.83 -9.59 16.40
CA LYS A 224 -20.20 -9.64 15.87
C LYS A 224 -20.32 -9.07 14.46
N ARG A 225 -19.44 -8.13 14.09
CA ARG A 225 -19.55 -7.37 12.84
C ARG A 225 -18.53 -7.77 11.78
N CYS A 226 -17.29 -8.11 12.16
CA CYS A 226 -16.25 -8.41 11.20
C CYS A 226 -16.34 -9.86 10.72
N ILE A 227 -16.59 -10.04 9.43
CA ILE A 227 -16.64 -11.37 8.79
C ILE A 227 -15.24 -11.96 8.47
N SER A 228 -14.16 -11.32 8.92
CA SER A 228 -12.77 -11.82 8.77
C SER A 228 -12.34 -12.11 7.32
N CYS A 229 -12.89 -11.38 6.34
CA CYS A 229 -12.63 -11.63 4.91
C CYS A 229 -11.27 -11.11 4.40
N GLY A 230 -10.55 -10.29 5.16
CA GLY A 230 -9.24 -9.75 4.77
C GLY A 230 -9.24 -8.63 3.72
N ALA A 231 -10.39 -8.26 3.15
CA ALA A 231 -10.50 -7.23 2.10
C ALA A 231 -9.78 -5.91 2.48
N CYS A 232 -9.93 -5.48 3.74
CA CYS A 232 -9.33 -4.25 4.25
C CYS A 232 -7.79 -4.28 4.30
N THR A 233 -7.16 -5.45 4.46
CA THR A 233 -5.70 -5.59 4.50
C THR A 233 -5.09 -5.86 3.13
N ILE A 234 -5.84 -6.54 2.25
CA ILE A 234 -5.41 -6.72 0.85
C ILE A 234 -5.36 -5.35 0.16
N ALA A 235 -6.42 -4.54 0.29
CA ALA A 235 -6.48 -3.19 -0.26
C ALA A 235 -5.59 -2.16 0.47
N CYS A 236 -4.92 -2.55 1.56
CA CYS A 236 -4.08 -1.63 2.32
C CYS A 236 -2.69 -1.52 1.71
N SER A 237 -2.27 -0.29 1.38
CA SER A 237 -0.97 0.00 0.77
C SER A 237 0.24 -0.36 1.63
N THR A 238 0.08 -0.43 2.96
CA THR A 238 1.21 -0.73 3.87
C THR A 238 1.26 -2.16 4.38
N CYS A 239 0.23 -2.97 4.15
CA CYS A 239 0.19 -4.35 4.64
C CYS A 239 1.14 -5.26 3.83
N THR A 240 1.97 -6.02 4.55
CA THR A 240 3.04 -6.88 4.02
C THR A 240 2.91 -8.35 4.44
N CYS A 241 1.76 -8.76 4.98
CA CYS A 241 1.55 -10.15 5.37
C CYS A 241 1.57 -11.08 4.14
N PHE A 242 2.31 -12.18 4.24
CA PHE A 242 2.34 -13.23 3.22
C PHE A 242 2.43 -14.61 3.88
N THR A 243 2.14 -15.64 3.10
CA THR A 243 2.44 -17.04 3.43
C THR A 243 3.33 -17.63 2.34
N THR A 244 4.01 -18.72 2.65
CA THR A 244 4.81 -19.48 1.68
C THR A 244 4.22 -20.86 1.46
N THR A 245 4.19 -21.30 0.21
CA THR A 245 3.67 -22.61 -0.18
C THR A 245 4.58 -23.21 -1.23
N ASP A 246 4.87 -24.51 -1.09
CA ASP A 246 5.59 -25.28 -2.09
C ASP A 246 4.58 -25.87 -3.09
N ILE A 247 4.80 -25.61 -4.38
CA ILE A 247 4.02 -26.18 -5.48
C ILE A 247 4.86 -27.28 -6.11
N ILE A 248 4.40 -28.52 -5.97
CA ILE A 248 5.04 -29.71 -6.54
C ILE A 248 4.56 -29.90 -7.97
N TYR A 249 5.49 -30.09 -8.91
CA TYR A 249 5.17 -30.12 -10.34
C TYR A 249 4.80 -31.50 -10.88
N ASN A 250 5.26 -32.57 -10.24
CA ASN A 250 5.00 -33.94 -10.71
C ASN A 250 4.93 -34.91 -9.52
N GLU A 251 4.95 -36.21 -9.80
CA GLU A 251 4.89 -37.26 -8.78
C GLU A 251 6.12 -37.26 -7.86
N ASN A 252 7.24 -36.66 -8.31
CA ASN A 252 8.41 -36.45 -7.49
C ASN A 252 8.23 -35.22 -6.60
N GLY A 253 7.94 -35.47 -5.32
CA GLY A 253 7.77 -34.44 -4.28
C GLY A 253 8.98 -33.53 -4.04
N SER A 254 10.14 -33.88 -4.60
CA SER A 254 11.37 -33.10 -4.50
C SER A 254 11.58 -32.13 -5.65
N VAL A 255 10.60 -31.98 -6.56
CA VAL A 255 10.70 -31.05 -7.70
C VAL A 255 9.52 -30.07 -7.69
N GLY A 256 9.81 -28.79 -7.59
CA GLY A 256 8.77 -27.77 -7.51
C GLY A 256 9.28 -26.35 -7.41
N GLU A 257 8.41 -25.47 -6.94
CA GLU A 257 8.75 -24.08 -6.63
C GLU A 257 8.21 -23.67 -5.27
N ARG A 258 8.97 -22.83 -4.55
CA ARG A 258 8.46 -22.12 -3.38
C ARG A 258 7.87 -20.79 -3.81
N LYS A 259 6.58 -20.61 -3.55
CA LYS A 259 5.85 -19.37 -3.80
C LYS A 259 5.58 -18.64 -2.50
N ARG A 260 5.64 -17.31 -2.58
CA ARG A 260 5.11 -16.39 -1.60
C ARG A 260 3.78 -15.86 -2.11
N THR A 261 2.73 -15.99 -1.31
CA THR A 261 1.40 -15.47 -1.65
C THR A 261 0.95 -14.48 -0.59
N SER A 262 0.43 -13.33 -1.03
CA SER A 262 -0.16 -12.32 -0.15
C SER A 262 -1.19 -12.96 0.78
N ALA A 263 -1.05 -12.71 2.06
CA ALA A 263 -1.89 -13.25 3.11
C ALA A 263 -2.40 -12.11 4.00
N SER A 264 -3.18 -12.44 5.01
CA SER A 264 -3.79 -11.42 5.85
C SER A 264 -3.89 -11.88 7.30
N CYS A 265 -3.45 -11.01 8.21
CA CYS A 265 -3.68 -11.18 9.64
C CYS A 265 -5.15 -11.14 10.07
N GLN A 266 -6.08 -10.83 9.15
CA GLN A 266 -7.52 -10.88 9.39
C GLN A 266 -8.14 -12.23 9.01
N ILE A 267 -7.49 -12.99 8.12
CA ILE A 267 -8.02 -14.27 7.61
C ILE A 267 -7.73 -15.38 8.61
N LYS A 268 -8.71 -16.27 8.82
CA LYS A 268 -8.57 -17.44 9.70
C LYS A 268 -7.46 -18.36 9.17
N GLY A 269 -6.64 -18.89 10.08
CA GLY A 269 -5.54 -19.79 9.74
C GLY A 269 -4.18 -19.11 9.53
N PHE A 270 -4.15 -17.78 9.37
CA PHE A 270 -2.89 -17.03 9.18
C PHE A 270 -1.91 -17.16 10.37
N THR A 271 -2.44 -17.48 11.54
CA THR A 271 -1.70 -17.56 12.81
C THR A 271 -1.53 -18.98 13.30
N ASP A 272 -1.90 -19.96 12.48
CA ASP A 272 -1.73 -21.37 12.79
C ASP A 272 -0.23 -21.71 12.72
N MET A 273 0.24 -22.38 13.77
CA MET A 273 1.62 -22.80 13.92
C MET A 273 1.70 -24.32 13.86
N ALA A 274 2.88 -24.84 13.50
CA ALA A 274 3.18 -26.26 13.63
C ALA A 274 2.84 -26.75 15.05
N GLY A 275 2.15 -27.88 15.15
CA GLY A 275 1.62 -28.40 16.42
C GLY A 275 0.19 -27.96 16.77
N GLY A 276 -0.50 -27.23 15.88
CA GLY A 276 -1.93 -26.94 16.00
C GLY A 276 -2.27 -25.76 16.92
N MET A 277 -1.27 -25.01 17.40
CA MET A 277 -1.50 -23.77 18.13
C MET A 277 -1.93 -22.65 17.18
N SER A 278 -2.88 -21.83 17.60
CA SER A 278 -3.31 -20.63 16.86
C SER A 278 -3.52 -19.45 17.80
N PHE A 279 -3.13 -18.27 17.33
CA PHE A 279 -3.29 -16.99 18.04
C PHE A 279 -4.37 -16.13 17.37
N ARG A 280 -4.94 -15.16 18.10
CA ARG A 280 -5.94 -14.21 17.54
C ARG A 280 -7.12 -14.94 16.89
N ASN A 281 -7.78 -15.77 17.70
CA ASN A 281 -8.80 -16.70 17.24
C ASN A 281 -10.13 -16.02 16.91
N THR A 282 -10.40 -14.86 17.51
CA THR A 282 -11.62 -14.08 17.26
C THR A 282 -11.36 -12.92 16.30
N ALA A 283 -12.43 -12.37 15.70
CA ALA A 283 -12.30 -11.23 14.79
C ALA A 283 -11.88 -9.95 15.53
N GLY A 284 -12.29 -9.79 16.78
CA GLY A 284 -11.86 -8.75 17.71
C GLY A 284 -10.37 -8.80 18.00
N ASP A 285 -9.81 -9.98 18.25
CA ASP A 285 -8.36 -10.13 18.45
C ASP A 285 -7.56 -9.70 17.22
N ARG A 286 -8.05 -10.05 16.03
CA ARG A 286 -7.43 -9.68 14.74
C ARG A 286 -7.59 -8.20 14.45
N MET A 287 -8.74 -7.60 14.75
CA MET A 287 -8.97 -6.16 14.59
C MET A 287 -8.05 -5.38 15.53
N ARG A 288 -7.98 -5.76 16.81
CA ARG A 288 -7.03 -5.22 17.79
C ARG A 288 -5.61 -5.26 17.25
N TYR A 289 -5.17 -6.42 16.74
CA TYR A 289 -3.83 -6.56 16.18
C TYR A 289 -3.60 -5.63 14.98
N LYS A 290 -4.54 -5.55 14.04
CA LYS A 290 -4.45 -4.63 12.89
C LYS A 290 -4.34 -3.17 13.32
N VAL A 291 -5.17 -2.74 14.27
CA VAL A 291 -5.21 -1.34 14.72
C VAL A 291 -3.95 -0.99 15.49
N LEU A 292 -3.57 -1.78 16.49
CA LEU A 292 -2.34 -1.55 17.25
C LEU A 292 -1.10 -1.64 16.36
N HIS A 293 -1.05 -2.57 15.41
CA HIS A 293 0.06 -2.64 14.46
C HIS A 293 0.18 -1.34 13.63
N LYS A 294 -0.95 -0.75 13.26
CA LYS A 294 -0.99 0.44 12.41
C LYS A 294 -0.70 1.75 13.13
N PHE A 295 -1.12 1.88 14.38
CA PHE A 295 -1.13 3.15 15.13
C PHE A 295 -0.32 3.11 16.43
N HIS A 296 0.44 2.04 16.66
CA HIS A 296 1.30 1.91 17.84
C HIS A 296 2.53 1.05 17.57
N ASP A 297 2.38 -0.25 17.28
CA ASP A 297 3.49 -1.21 17.33
C ASP A 297 4.56 -0.93 16.27
N TYR A 298 4.16 -0.48 15.07
CA TYR A 298 5.10 -0.09 14.02
C TYR A 298 5.95 1.12 14.43
N LYS A 299 5.30 2.19 14.92
CA LYS A 299 5.99 3.39 15.45
C LYS A 299 6.88 3.03 16.63
N ALA A 300 6.39 2.18 17.53
CA ALA A 300 7.15 1.70 18.68
C ALA A 300 8.39 0.89 18.27
N ARG A 301 8.35 0.17 17.14
CA ARG A 301 9.46 -0.62 16.60
C ARG A 301 10.49 0.25 15.87
N PHE A 302 10.04 1.12 14.96
CA PHE A 302 10.92 1.90 14.07
C PHE A 302 11.23 3.32 14.56
N LYS A 303 10.58 3.78 15.65
CA LYS A 303 10.79 5.07 16.30
C LYS A 303 10.64 6.29 15.38
N ASP A 304 9.67 6.21 14.45
CA ASP A 304 9.49 7.24 13.43
C ASP A 304 8.01 7.65 13.33
N TYR A 305 7.25 6.99 12.45
CA TYR A 305 5.84 7.29 12.17
C TYR A 305 4.95 6.06 12.36
N ASP A 306 3.64 6.29 12.35
CA ASP A 306 2.63 5.23 12.29
C ASP A 306 2.63 4.52 10.92
N MET A 307 2.25 3.24 10.91
CA MET A 307 2.24 2.45 9.67
C MET A 307 1.14 2.89 8.70
N CYS A 308 0.05 3.50 9.19
CA CYS A 308 -1.07 3.92 8.37
C CYS A 308 -0.77 5.22 7.62
N VAL A 309 -0.98 5.25 6.31
CA VAL A 309 -0.83 6.45 5.45
C VAL A 309 -2.16 7.17 5.17
N GLY A 310 -3.23 6.80 5.86
CA GLY A 310 -4.54 7.45 5.70
C GLY A 310 -5.15 7.40 4.30
N CYS A 311 -4.78 6.44 3.44
CA CYS A 311 -5.30 6.37 2.06
C CYS A 311 -6.79 5.99 1.94
N GLY A 312 -7.44 5.54 3.02
CA GLY A 312 -8.88 5.27 3.04
C GLY A 312 -9.35 4.00 2.34
N ARG A 313 -8.56 3.37 1.45
CA ARG A 313 -8.95 2.17 0.67
C ARG A 313 -9.54 1.03 1.51
N CYS A 314 -9.02 0.85 2.73
CA CYS A 314 -9.48 -0.20 3.63
C CYS A 314 -10.89 0.03 4.21
N ILE A 315 -11.35 1.29 4.21
CA ILE A 315 -12.72 1.68 4.59
C ILE A 315 -13.66 1.35 3.43
N ASP A 316 -13.35 1.80 2.21
CA ASP A 316 -14.19 1.58 1.02
C ASP A 316 -14.41 0.09 0.73
N ARG A 317 -13.35 -0.72 0.95
CA ARG A 317 -13.39 -2.15 0.67
C ARG A 317 -14.01 -3.00 1.76
N CYS A 318 -14.37 -2.44 2.92
CA CYS A 318 -14.99 -3.23 3.97
C CYS A 318 -16.45 -3.56 3.63
N PRO A 319 -16.83 -4.84 3.45
CA PRO A 319 -18.23 -5.19 3.18
C PRO A 319 -19.17 -4.92 4.36
N GLU A 320 -18.61 -4.80 5.57
CA GLU A 320 -19.33 -4.57 6.83
C GLU A 320 -19.29 -3.11 7.28
N TYR A 321 -18.79 -2.21 6.42
CA TYR A 321 -18.67 -0.76 6.69
C TYR A 321 -17.90 -0.45 7.98
N ILE A 322 -16.85 -1.21 8.28
CA ILE A 322 -15.97 -0.97 9.42
C ILE A 322 -14.96 0.10 9.04
N SER A 323 -15.08 1.29 9.65
CA SER A 323 -14.15 2.39 9.47
C SER A 323 -12.94 2.25 10.41
N ILE A 324 -11.73 2.27 9.84
CA ILE A 324 -10.49 2.30 10.64
C ILE A 324 -10.37 3.59 11.44
N ALA A 325 -10.85 4.72 10.91
CA ALA A 325 -10.85 6.00 11.60
C ALA A 325 -11.74 5.96 12.86
N ALA A 326 -12.98 5.52 12.71
CA ALA A 326 -13.90 5.36 13.86
C ALA A 326 -13.37 4.34 14.88
N THR A 327 -12.62 3.33 14.42
CA THR A 327 -11.97 2.36 15.33
C THR A 327 -10.87 3.02 16.16
N VAL A 328 -10.06 3.90 15.57
CA VAL A 328 -9.02 4.67 16.27
C VAL A 328 -9.63 5.65 17.26
N GLU A 329 -10.73 6.33 16.93
CA GLU A 329 -11.44 7.19 17.88
C GLU A 329 -11.98 6.41 19.08
N LYS A 330 -12.52 5.20 18.86
CA LYS A 330 -12.93 4.31 19.96
C LYS A 330 -11.73 3.87 20.80
N MET A 331 -10.60 3.59 20.17
CA MET A 331 -9.35 3.29 20.86
C MET A 331 -8.88 4.45 21.74
N ALA A 332 -9.00 5.70 21.25
CA ALA A 332 -8.68 6.90 22.02
C ALA A 332 -9.57 7.01 23.28
N LYS A 333 -10.89 6.87 23.13
CA LYS A 333 -11.82 6.87 24.27
C LYS A 333 -11.52 5.77 25.29
N ALA A 334 -11.19 4.57 24.82
CA ALA A 334 -10.81 3.47 25.71
C ALA A 334 -9.50 3.77 26.47
N ILE A 335 -8.54 4.47 25.85
CA ILE A 335 -7.32 4.92 26.53
C ILE A 335 -7.67 5.94 27.61
N ASP A 336 -8.51 6.93 27.30
CA ASP A 336 -8.95 7.95 28.27
C ASP A 336 -9.67 7.32 29.47
N GLU A 337 -10.55 6.35 29.24
CA GLU A 337 -11.25 5.58 30.28
C GLU A 337 -10.25 4.85 31.19
N ILE A 338 -9.28 4.14 30.62
CA ILE A 338 -8.26 3.39 31.38
C ILE A 338 -7.38 4.35 32.21
N VAL A 339 -6.96 5.47 31.64
CA VAL A 339 -6.12 6.47 32.33
C VAL A 339 -6.89 7.13 33.47
N ALA A 340 -8.18 7.42 33.27
CA ALA A 340 -9.02 7.98 34.31
C ALA A 340 -9.24 6.99 35.49
N GLU A 341 -9.27 5.68 35.22
CA GLU A 341 -9.34 4.65 36.26
C GLU A 341 -8.02 4.49 37.03
N GLU A 342 -6.87 4.70 36.40
CA GLU A 342 -5.55 4.65 37.06
C GLU A 342 -5.29 5.84 37.99
N ASN A 343 -5.92 6.98 37.72
CA ASN A 343 -5.78 8.20 38.50
C ASN A 343 -6.79 8.30 39.66
N LYS A 344 -7.70 7.33 39.79
CA LYS A 344 -8.62 7.18 40.94
C LYS A 344 -8.01 6.24 41.97
#